data_AF-A0A8D8WXU4-F1
#
_entry.id   AF-A0A8D8WXU4-F1
#
_cell.length_a   1.000
_cell.length_b   1.000
_cell.length_c   1.000
_cell.angle_alpha   90.00
_cell.angle_beta   90.00
_cell.angle_gamma   90.00
#
_symmetry.space_group_name_H-M   'P 1'
#
loop_
_entity.id
_entity.type
_entity.pdbx_description
1 polymer ?
#
loop_
_entity_poly.entity_id
_entity_poly.type
_entity_poly.pdbx_seq_one_letter_code
_entity_poly.pdbx_strand_id
1 'polypeptide(L)'
;MGPYFSDSFNNDAQILREEFENDAGALTNWFQNGDIVLVDRGYRDVIPLLDRLGIDHRMPAHLLPGQSQLSTEDANSSRIVTKSRWIVEARNGHLRSVFKFLAHSLNIQNAKKLNSYYLIAGAILNRYHPIILMQDATVELAREMIDRSNMPNVVQARVEVDNLTRRNGQWVPLGDQALIDFPVLDLEYLSDLTVGTYQVNLASSYIQDKLIRDNDEQFQIDENLEEPGFLRIRVYSRFRNATKHQVFIAYIAHDAENREDHDENVVQGYYCSCKSGARTLGTCAYVASVLWYLGYARHLQNVKYPDESLLNTTLDAANRNPGVEIIEE
;
A
#
# COMPACT_ATOMS: atom_id res chain seq x y z
N MET A 1 -29.15 11.68 -0.63
CA MET A 1 -27.76 11.79 -0.18
C MET A 1 -27.29 13.21 0.14
N GLY A 2 -26.90 13.42 1.40
CA GLY A 2 -26.11 14.55 1.91
C GLY A 2 -26.59 15.98 1.64
N PRO A 3 -25.82 17.01 2.06
CA PRO A 3 -24.55 16.95 2.80
C PRO A 3 -24.72 16.62 4.30
N TYR A 4 -23.67 16.07 4.92
CA TYR A 4 -23.59 15.71 6.35
C TYR A 4 -22.62 16.62 7.10
N PHE A 5 -22.82 16.79 8.41
CA PHE A 5 -21.84 17.44 9.27
C PHE A 5 -20.61 16.53 9.46
N SER A 6 -19.42 17.13 9.54
CA SER A 6 -18.18 16.40 9.82
C SER A 6 -17.94 16.36 11.33
N ASP A 7 -18.60 15.44 12.02
CA ASP A 7 -18.42 15.22 13.46
C ASP A 7 -18.16 13.72 13.76
N SER A 8 -17.88 13.41 15.02
CA SER A 8 -17.56 12.04 15.45
C SER A 8 -18.73 11.06 15.30
N PHE A 9 -19.95 11.56 15.19
CA PHE A 9 -21.15 10.73 15.03
C PHE A 9 -21.39 10.40 13.55
N ASN A 10 -21.12 11.35 12.66
CA ASN A 10 -21.25 11.22 11.20
C ASN A 10 -19.97 10.64 10.55
N ASN A 11 -19.50 9.49 11.04
CA ASN A 11 -18.42 8.78 10.36
C ASN A 11 -18.94 8.04 9.12
N ASP A 12 -18.03 7.58 8.26
CA ASP A 12 -18.35 6.92 6.99
C ASP A 12 -19.37 5.76 7.13
N ALA A 13 -19.22 4.92 8.17
CA ALA A 13 -20.12 3.80 8.43
C ALA A 13 -21.52 4.26 8.83
N GLN A 14 -21.61 5.29 9.68
CA GLN A 14 -22.88 5.84 10.13
C GLN A 14 -23.63 6.55 9.00
N ILE A 15 -22.92 7.35 8.19
CA ILE A 15 -23.51 8.00 7.01
C ILE A 15 -24.09 6.93 6.06
N LEU A 16 -23.33 5.88 5.76
CA LEU A 16 -23.81 4.83 4.87
C LEU A 16 -25.03 4.09 5.44
N ARG A 17 -25.04 3.82 6.75
CA ARG A 17 -26.18 3.23 7.45
C ARG A 17 -27.43 4.09 7.29
N GLU A 18 -27.32 5.39 7.57
CA GLU A 18 -28.45 6.32 7.47
C GLU A 18 -28.99 6.43 6.06
N GLU A 19 -28.12 6.37 5.04
CA GLU A 19 -28.56 6.41 3.65
C GLU A 19 -29.34 5.14 3.25
N PHE A 20 -28.93 3.97 3.73
CA PHE A 20 -29.69 2.73 3.55
C PHE A 20 -30.99 2.69 4.35
N GLU A 21 -31.04 3.27 5.55
CA GLU A 21 -32.22 3.23 6.42
C GLU A 21 -33.27 4.30 6.03
N ASN A 22 -32.84 5.49 5.61
CA ASN A 22 -33.73 6.63 5.32
C ASN A 22 -34.05 6.82 3.83
N ASP A 23 -33.18 6.37 2.93
CA ASP A 23 -33.34 6.49 1.47
C ASP A 23 -33.07 5.13 0.78
N ALA A 24 -33.54 4.06 1.45
CA ALA A 24 -33.33 2.68 1.04
C ALA A 24 -33.61 2.47 -0.45
N GLY A 25 -34.70 3.06 -0.97
CA GLY A 25 -35.12 2.92 -2.36
C GLY A 25 -34.13 3.52 -3.36
N ALA A 26 -33.53 4.69 -3.08
CA ALA A 26 -32.61 5.30 -4.03
C ALA A 26 -31.27 4.56 -4.14
N LEU A 27 -30.74 4.10 -3.00
CA LEU A 27 -29.46 3.37 -2.93
C LEU A 27 -29.59 1.92 -3.37
N THR A 28 -30.62 1.20 -2.93
CA THR A 28 -30.85 -0.19 -3.37
C THR A 28 -31.06 -0.29 -4.87
N ASN A 29 -31.66 0.71 -5.50
CA ASN A 29 -31.82 0.77 -6.95
C ASN A 29 -30.49 0.93 -7.72
N TRP A 30 -29.39 1.29 -7.05
CA TRP A 30 -28.07 1.34 -7.69
C TRP A 30 -27.42 -0.04 -7.80
N PHE A 31 -27.87 -1.01 -7.00
CA PHE A 31 -27.31 -2.35 -6.96
C PHE A 31 -28.17 -3.33 -7.76
N GLN A 32 -27.50 -4.23 -8.46
CA GLN A 32 -28.08 -5.37 -9.15
C GLN A 32 -27.67 -6.66 -8.45
N ASN A 33 -28.46 -7.73 -8.64
CA ASN A 33 -28.09 -9.05 -8.14
C ASN A 33 -26.75 -9.49 -8.74
N GLY A 34 -25.79 -9.80 -7.87
CA GLY A 34 -24.43 -10.18 -8.26
C GLY A 34 -23.42 -9.04 -8.18
N ASP A 35 -23.84 -7.81 -7.87
CA ASP A 35 -22.91 -6.71 -7.61
C ASP A 35 -22.12 -6.96 -6.32
N ILE A 36 -20.85 -6.54 -6.34
CA ILE A 36 -19.94 -6.62 -5.19
C ILE A 36 -19.63 -5.21 -4.71
N VAL A 37 -19.95 -4.91 -3.46
CA VAL A 37 -19.67 -3.62 -2.84
C VAL A 37 -18.30 -3.64 -2.18
N LEU A 38 -17.39 -2.81 -2.69
CA LEU A 38 -16.07 -2.63 -2.09
C LEU A 38 -16.13 -1.51 -1.05
N VAL A 39 -15.80 -1.82 0.20
CA VAL A 39 -15.77 -0.85 1.28
C VAL A 39 -14.38 -0.75 1.90
N ASP A 40 -14.02 0.45 2.36
CA ASP A 40 -12.80 0.62 3.15
C ASP A 40 -13.04 0.22 4.61
N ARG A 41 -11.95 0.08 5.36
CA ARG A 41 -11.93 -0.27 6.79
C ARG A 41 -12.74 0.68 7.69
N GLY A 42 -12.96 1.93 7.26
CA GLY A 42 -13.80 2.90 7.97
C GLY A 42 -15.28 2.51 7.99
N TYR A 43 -15.72 1.63 7.10
CA TYR A 43 -17.10 1.14 7.00
C TYR A 43 -17.36 -0.12 7.83
N ARG A 44 -16.41 -0.57 8.67
CA ARG A 44 -16.53 -1.82 9.44
C ARG A 44 -17.88 -1.96 10.16
N ASP A 45 -18.36 -0.89 10.77
CA ASP A 45 -19.56 -0.93 11.62
C ASP A 45 -20.87 -1.03 10.81
N VAL A 46 -20.81 -0.90 9.48
CA VAL A 46 -21.96 -1.09 8.57
C VAL A 46 -22.04 -2.49 7.97
N ILE A 47 -20.99 -3.31 8.12
CA ILE A 47 -20.95 -4.67 7.54
C ILE A 47 -22.17 -5.53 7.94
N PRO A 48 -22.60 -5.57 9.21
CA PRO A 48 -23.78 -6.37 9.59
C PRO A 48 -25.10 -5.89 8.94
N LEU A 49 -25.17 -4.62 8.52
CA LEU A 49 -26.30 -4.10 7.76
C LEU A 49 -26.24 -4.62 6.31
N LEU A 50 -25.08 -4.55 5.66
CA LEU A 50 -24.90 -5.05 4.30
C LEU A 50 -25.24 -6.55 4.20
N ASP A 51 -24.79 -7.34 5.18
CA ASP A 51 -25.13 -8.77 5.29
C ASP A 51 -26.64 -9.00 5.39
N ARG A 52 -27.33 -8.22 6.25
CA ARG A 52 -28.78 -8.32 6.43
C ARG A 52 -29.55 -7.96 5.15
N LEU A 53 -29.02 -7.03 4.37
CA LEU A 53 -29.58 -6.61 3.08
C LEU A 53 -29.24 -7.60 1.95
N GLY A 54 -28.44 -8.64 2.21
CA GLY A 54 -28.02 -9.61 1.20
C GLY A 54 -27.03 -9.04 0.19
N ILE A 55 -26.32 -7.97 0.54
CA ILE A 55 -25.36 -7.30 -0.34
C ILE A 55 -24.00 -8.00 -0.20
N ASP A 56 -23.47 -8.56 -1.30
CA ASP A 56 -22.10 -9.07 -1.32
C ASP A 56 -21.14 -7.89 -1.16
N HIS A 57 -20.21 -8.03 -0.22
CA HIS A 57 -19.29 -6.97 0.13
C HIS A 57 -17.87 -7.52 0.31
N ARG A 58 -16.89 -6.66 0.07
CA ARG A 58 -15.47 -6.96 0.32
C ARG A 58 -14.82 -5.77 1.01
N MET A 59 -14.04 -6.07 2.05
CA MET A 59 -13.32 -5.09 2.85
C MET A 59 -11.91 -5.59 3.15
N PRO A 60 -10.88 -4.72 3.22
CA PRO A 60 -9.57 -5.13 3.66
C PRO A 60 -9.60 -5.64 5.10
N ALA A 61 -9.05 -6.83 5.33
CA ALA A 61 -9.05 -7.52 6.61
C ALA A 61 -8.41 -6.69 7.74
N HIS A 62 -8.80 -7.04 8.96
CA HIS A 62 -8.31 -6.45 10.19
C HIS A 62 -7.58 -7.48 11.04
N LEU A 63 -6.61 -7.00 11.83
CA LEU A 63 -6.00 -7.84 12.85
C LEU A 63 -7.02 -8.05 13.97
N LEU A 64 -7.20 -9.31 14.37
CA LEU A 64 -7.93 -9.66 15.57
C LEU A 64 -7.09 -9.35 16.82
N PRO A 65 -7.71 -9.21 18.00
CA PRO A 65 -6.97 -9.05 19.25
C PRO A 65 -5.92 -10.15 19.43
N GLY A 66 -4.70 -9.76 19.76
CA GLY A 66 -3.56 -10.68 19.93
C GLY A 66 -2.80 -11.02 18.65
N GLN A 67 -3.28 -10.64 17.47
CA GLN A 67 -2.56 -10.84 16.21
C GLN A 67 -1.65 -9.65 15.89
N SER A 68 -0.41 -9.95 15.48
CA SER A 68 0.55 -8.95 14.97
C SER A 68 0.54 -8.86 13.44
N GLN A 69 0.04 -9.89 12.76
CA GLN A 69 0.06 -10.02 11.30
C GLN A 69 -1.20 -10.73 10.78
N LEU A 70 -1.62 -10.34 9.57
CA LEU A 70 -2.71 -11.00 8.82
C LEU A 70 -2.22 -12.35 8.28
N SER A 71 -3.14 -13.31 8.16
CA SER A 71 -2.86 -14.55 7.40
C SER A 71 -2.51 -14.23 5.94
N THR A 72 -1.88 -15.17 5.24
CA THR A 72 -1.63 -15.06 3.80
C THR A 72 -2.92 -14.79 3.03
N GLU A 73 -3.97 -15.55 3.35
CA GLU A 73 -5.31 -15.43 2.75
C GLU A 73 -5.92 -14.05 2.98
N ASP A 74 -5.92 -13.54 4.21
CA ASP A 74 -6.45 -12.21 4.54
C ASP A 74 -5.64 -11.09 3.90
N ALA A 75 -4.32 -11.22 3.87
CA ALA A 75 -3.42 -10.24 3.28
C ALA A 75 -3.58 -10.18 1.75
N ASN A 76 -3.76 -11.32 1.10
CA ASN A 76 -4.03 -11.45 -0.33
C ASN A 76 -5.43 -10.93 -0.68
N SER A 77 -6.46 -11.33 0.06
CA SER A 77 -7.84 -10.83 -0.10
C SER A 77 -7.89 -9.31 0.05
N SER A 78 -7.19 -8.77 1.05
CA SER A 78 -7.04 -7.31 1.22
C SER A 78 -6.35 -6.64 0.01
N ARG A 79 -5.39 -7.32 -0.63
CA ARG A 79 -4.72 -6.78 -1.82
C ARG A 79 -5.67 -6.72 -3.02
N ILE A 80 -6.50 -7.74 -3.23
CA ILE A 80 -7.52 -7.76 -4.28
C ILE A 80 -8.46 -6.57 -4.11
N VAL A 81 -9.02 -6.38 -2.90
CA VAL A 81 -9.92 -5.25 -2.62
C VAL A 81 -9.26 -3.91 -2.91
N THR A 82 -8.01 -3.73 -2.45
CA THR A 82 -7.29 -2.48 -2.67
C THR A 82 -6.86 -2.26 -4.12
N LYS A 83 -6.62 -3.32 -4.91
CA LYS A 83 -6.41 -3.19 -6.37
C LYS A 83 -7.69 -2.74 -7.06
N SER A 84 -8.82 -3.37 -6.75
CA SER A 84 -10.12 -3.03 -7.37
C SER A 84 -10.59 -1.63 -7.00
N ARG A 85 -10.23 -1.12 -5.81
CA ARG A 85 -10.49 0.27 -5.38
C ARG A 85 -9.84 1.33 -6.28
N TRP A 86 -8.85 0.97 -7.10
CA TRP A 86 -8.17 1.91 -8.00
C TRP A 86 -9.14 2.73 -8.86
N ILE A 87 -10.22 2.12 -9.38
CA ILE A 87 -11.17 2.83 -10.26
C ILE A 87 -11.88 3.97 -9.53
N VAL A 88 -12.17 3.80 -8.24
CA VAL A 88 -12.78 4.82 -7.38
C VAL A 88 -11.83 6.00 -7.22
N GLU A 89 -10.55 5.72 -6.93
CA GLU A 89 -9.52 6.75 -6.80
C GLU A 89 -9.28 7.49 -8.11
N ALA A 90 -9.18 6.75 -9.22
CA ALA A 90 -8.98 7.30 -10.56
C ALA A 90 -10.15 8.20 -10.97
N ARG A 91 -11.40 7.78 -10.71
CA ARG A 91 -12.59 8.59 -11.03
C ARG A 91 -12.68 9.85 -10.17
N ASN A 92 -12.40 9.73 -8.86
CA ASN A 92 -12.36 10.88 -7.96
C ASN A 92 -11.24 11.86 -8.35
N GLY A 93 -10.08 11.35 -8.73
CA GLY A 93 -8.97 12.14 -9.27
C GLY A 93 -9.33 12.85 -10.58
N HIS A 94 -9.99 12.15 -11.51
CA HIS A 94 -10.43 12.70 -12.80
C HIS A 94 -11.42 13.86 -12.60
N LEU A 95 -12.41 13.69 -11.72
CA LEU A 95 -13.39 14.71 -11.40
C LEU A 95 -12.72 15.96 -10.82
N ARG A 96 -11.79 15.81 -9.88
CA ARG A 96 -10.99 16.92 -9.33
C ARG A 96 -10.03 17.53 -10.34
N SER A 97 -9.53 16.74 -11.30
CA SER A 97 -8.61 17.21 -12.32
C SER A 97 -9.30 18.15 -13.31
N VAL A 98 -10.46 17.75 -13.82
CA VAL A 98 -11.25 18.49 -14.81
C VAL A 98 -11.97 19.66 -14.16
N PHE A 99 -12.64 19.43 -13.03
CA PHE A 99 -13.40 20.46 -12.31
C PHE A 99 -12.64 20.91 -11.07
N LYS A 100 -11.67 21.83 -11.25
CA LYS A 100 -10.88 22.40 -10.14
C LYS A 100 -11.74 22.99 -9.03
N PHE A 101 -12.95 23.46 -9.36
CA PHE A 101 -13.95 23.89 -8.39
C PHE A 101 -14.23 22.82 -7.32
N LEU A 102 -14.32 21.54 -7.71
CA LEU A 102 -14.59 20.41 -6.82
C LEU A 102 -13.32 19.84 -6.15
N ALA A 103 -12.14 20.38 -6.46
CA ALA A 103 -10.86 19.94 -5.90
C ALA A 103 -10.52 20.63 -4.57
N HIS A 104 -11.18 21.75 -4.26
CA HIS A 104 -10.85 22.60 -3.12
C HIS A 104 -12.06 22.78 -2.18
N SER A 105 -11.81 23.39 -1.02
CA SER A 105 -12.86 23.77 -0.09
C SER A 105 -13.86 24.71 -0.74
N LEU A 106 -15.14 24.35 -0.68
CA LEU A 106 -16.23 25.12 -1.25
C LEU A 106 -16.79 26.13 -0.24
N ASN A 107 -17.16 27.31 -0.72
CA ASN A 107 -17.91 28.26 0.09
C ASN A 107 -19.27 27.65 0.48
N ILE A 108 -19.70 27.82 1.73
CA ILE A 108 -20.95 27.28 2.26
C ILE A 108 -22.20 27.66 1.44
N GLN A 109 -22.18 28.81 0.75
CA GLN A 109 -23.26 29.23 -0.15
C GLN A 109 -23.50 28.23 -1.29
N ASN A 110 -22.44 27.54 -1.72
CA ASN A 110 -22.49 26.53 -2.77
C ASN A 110 -22.94 25.16 -2.26
N ALA A 111 -22.97 24.91 -0.95
CA ALA A 111 -23.31 23.60 -0.37
C ALA A 111 -24.71 23.14 -0.81
N LYS A 112 -25.68 24.06 -0.90
CA LYS A 112 -27.06 23.76 -1.33
C LYS A 112 -27.16 23.24 -2.78
N LYS A 113 -26.15 23.51 -3.62
CA LYS A 113 -26.11 23.11 -5.03
C LYS A 113 -25.10 22.00 -5.30
N LEU A 114 -24.46 21.47 -4.26
CA LEU A 114 -23.36 20.53 -4.40
C LEU A 114 -23.74 19.28 -5.20
N ASN A 115 -24.91 18.69 -4.89
CA ASN A 115 -25.43 17.54 -5.62
C ASN A 115 -25.58 17.85 -7.13
N SER A 116 -26.17 19.00 -7.47
CA SER A 116 -26.32 19.42 -8.86
C SER A 116 -24.97 19.60 -9.57
N TYR A 117 -23.95 20.12 -8.88
CA TYR A 117 -22.61 20.24 -9.43
C TYR A 117 -21.99 18.87 -9.74
N TYR A 118 -22.10 17.90 -8.85
CA TYR A 118 -21.61 16.54 -9.09
C TYR A 118 -22.36 15.84 -10.23
N LEU A 119 -23.69 15.99 -10.31
CA LEU A 119 -24.48 15.42 -11.40
C LEU A 119 -24.11 16.03 -12.76
N ILE A 120 -23.98 17.35 -12.85
CA ILE A 120 -23.57 18.05 -14.08
C ILE A 120 -22.15 17.65 -14.47
N ALA A 121 -21.20 17.69 -13.51
CA ALA A 121 -19.82 17.27 -13.75
C ALA A 121 -19.75 15.82 -14.24
N GLY A 122 -20.48 14.91 -13.58
CA GLY A 122 -20.59 13.51 -13.97
C GLY A 122 -21.14 13.34 -15.38
N ALA A 123 -22.21 14.05 -15.74
CA ALA A 123 -22.80 14.03 -17.07
C ALA A 123 -21.82 14.53 -18.16
N ILE A 124 -21.08 15.61 -17.89
CA ILE A 124 -20.05 16.14 -18.81
C ILE A 124 -18.94 15.10 -18.99
N LEU A 125 -18.41 14.52 -17.91
CA LEU A 125 -17.37 13.49 -18.01
C LEU A 125 -17.86 12.28 -18.81
N ASN A 126 -19.07 11.81 -18.55
CA ASN A 126 -19.64 10.65 -19.25
C ASN A 126 -19.88 10.93 -20.74
N ARG A 127 -20.16 12.17 -21.13
CA ARG A 127 -20.43 12.54 -22.52
C ARG A 127 -19.17 12.82 -23.33
N TYR A 128 -18.18 13.48 -22.73
CA TYR A 128 -17.06 14.08 -23.48
C TYR A 128 -15.69 13.49 -23.14
N HIS A 129 -15.56 12.70 -22.08
CA HIS A 129 -14.30 12.07 -21.73
C HIS A 129 -14.35 10.55 -21.96
N PRO A 130 -13.21 9.93 -22.35
CA PRO A 130 -13.11 8.49 -22.43
C PRO A 130 -13.46 7.79 -21.10
N ILE A 131 -13.92 6.55 -21.21
CA ILE A 131 -14.07 5.67 -20.05
C ILE A 131 -12.69 5.46 -19.42
N ILE A 132 -12.63 5.56 -18.09
CA ILE A 132 -11.40 5.26 -17.35
C ILE A 132 -11.25 3.74 -17.31
N LEU A 133 -10.22 3.24 -17.97
CA LEU A 133 -9.83 1.84 -17.93
C LEU A 133 -8.49 1.73 -17.21
N MET A 134 -8.33 0.66 -16.44
CA MET A 134 -7.00 0.31 -15.94
C MET A 134 -6.18 -0.16 -17.13
N GLN A 135 -5.07 0.54 -17.39
CA GLN A 135 -4.17 0.16 -18.46
C GLN A 135 -3.67 -1.27 -18.23
N ASP A 136 -3.60 -2.05 -19.31
CA ASP A 136 -3.10 -3.44 -19.32
C ASP A 136 -3.90 -4.44 -18.46
N ALA A 137 -5.09 -4.04 -17.97
CA ALA A 137 -5.97 -4.95 -17.26
C ALA A 137 -6.70 -5.89 -18.23
N THR A 138 -6.29 -7.16 -18.23
CA THR A 138 -6.92 -8.25 -18.99
C THR A 138 -7.62 -9.25 -18.07
N VAL A 139 -8.49 -10.09 -18.65
CA VAL A 139 -9.13 -11.18 -17.90
C VAL A 139 -8.08 -12.21 -17.46
N GLU A 140 -7.06 -12.42 -18.29
CA GLU A 140 -5.93 -13.30 -18.03
C GLU A 140 -5.13 -12.82 -16.82
N LEU A 141 -4.78 -11.52 -16.76
CA LEU A 141 -4.11 -10.92 -15.61
C LEU A 141 -4.97 -11.04 -14.34
N ALA A 142 -6.29 -10.83 -14.45
CA ALA A 142 -7.19 -11.00 -13.32
C ALA A 142 -7.22 -12.44 -12.80
N ARG A 143 -7.21 -13.45 -13.68
CA ARG A 143 -7.11 -14.87 -13.30
C ARG A 143 -5.79 -15.16 -12.63
N GLU A 144 -4.68 -14.71 -13.20
CA GLU A 144 -3.34 -14.89 -12.63
C GLU A 144 -3.26 -14.27 -11.22
N MET A 145 -3.81 -13.07 -11.04
CA MET A 145 -3.88 -12.43 -9.73
C MET A 145 -4.66 -13.26 -8.71
N ILE A 146 -5.80 -13.86 -9.12
CA ILE A 146 -6.60 -14.73 -8.26
C ILE A 146 -5.83 -16.01 -7.94
N ASP A 147 -5.22 -16.66 -8.93
CA ASP A 147 -4.46 -17.89 -8.74
C ASP A 147 -3.28 -17.66 -7.78
N ARG A 148 -2.54 -16.57 -7.98
CA ARG A 148 -1.41 -16.18 -7.11
C ARG A 148 -1.88 -15.83 -5.70
N SER A 149 -3.07 -15.26 -5.54
CA SER A 149 -3.68 -14.95 -4.23
C SER A 149 -4.04 -16.19 -3.42
N ASN A 150 -4.25 -17.33 -4.09
CA ASN A 150 -4.55 -18.61 -3.46
C ASN A 150 -3.29 -19.45 -3.17
N MET A 151 -2.12 -19.01 -3.64
CA MET A 151 -0.87 -19.71 -3.37
C MET A 151 -0.42 -19.53 -1.92
N PRO A 152 0.08 -20.59 -1.27
CA PRO A 152 0.71 -20.47 0.05
C PRO A 152 2.01 -19.68 -0.05
N ASN A 153 2.36 -18.94 1.00
CA ASN A 153 3.64 -18.27 1.08
C ASN A 153 4.74 -19.25 1.53
N VAL A 154 5.47 -19.82 0.56
CA VAL A 154 6.55 -20.80 0.82
C VAL A 154 7.68 -20.19 1.66
N VAL A 155 8.01 -18.91 1.44
CA VAL A 155 9.05 -18.22 2.22
C VAL A 155 8.61 -18.04 3.67
N GLN A 156 7.34 -17.70 3.91
CA GLN A 156 6.79 -17.65 5.26
C GLN A 156 6.85 -19.02 5.93
N ALA A 157 6.40 -20.08 5.25
CA ALA A 157 6.42 -21.44 5.79
C ALA A 157 7.84 -21.84 6.22
N ARG A 158 8.85 -21.54 5.38
CA ARG A 158 10.26 -21.74 5.71
C ARG A 158 10.68 -20.95 6.96
N VAL A 159 10.39 -19.65 7.00
CA VAL A 159 10.73 -18.76 8.13
C VAL A 159 10.12 -19.26 9.45
N GLU A 160 8.92 -19.83 9.40
CA GLU A 160 8.23 -20.38 10.57
C GLU A 160 8.83 -21.71 11.02
N VAL A 161 9.05 -22.66 10.10
CA VAL A 161 9.65 -23.98 10.39
C VAL A 161 11.04 -23.81 11.00
N ASP A 162 11.87 -22.97 10.39
CA ASP A 162 13.25 -22.74 10.83
C ASP A 162 13.36 -21.70 11.96
N ASN A 163 12.23 -21.14 12.41
CA ASN A 163 12.14 -20.10 13.44
C ASN A 163 13.04 -18.88 13.16
N LEU A 164 13.24 -18.53 11.88
CA LEU A 164 14.22 -17.53 11.46
C LEU A 164 13.91 -16.12 11.99
N THR A 165 12.66 -15.82 12.33
CA THR A 165 12.34 -14.52 12.95
C THR A 165 12.93 -14.38 14.36
N ARG A 166 13.05 -15.49 15.11
CA ARG A 166 13.56 -15.54 16.49
C ARG A 166 15.04 -15.88 16.56
N ARG A 167 15.60 -16.50 15.52
CA ARG A 167 17.02 -16.83 15.43
C ARG A 167 17.88 -15.56 15.53
N ASN A 168 18.87 -15.59 16.42
CA ASN A 168 19.83 -14.50 16.57
C ASN A 168 20.54 -14.25 15.24
N GLY A 169 20.48 -13.01 14.78
CA GLY A 169 21.17 -12.57 13.57
C GLY A 169 22.43 -11.80 13.88
N GLN A 170 23.41 -11.94 13.01
CA GLN A 170 24.59 -11.09 12.95
C GLN A 170 24.29 -9.96 11.97
N TRP A 171 23.80 -8.86 12.53
CA TRP A 171 23.33 -7.72 11.73
C TRP A 171 24.50 -6.83 11.38
N VAL A 172 24.84 -6.78 10.10
CA VAL A 172 25.89 -5.91 9.57
C VAL A 172 25.30 -4.91 8.57
N PRO A 173 25.88 -3.71 8.45
CA PRO A 173 25.57 -2.81 7.36
C PRO A 173 25.81 -3.46 6.00
N LEU A 174 24.91 -3.22 5.06
CA LEU A 174 24.98 -3.71 3.69
C LEU A 174 26.05 -2.92 2.93
N GLY A 175 27.26 -3.47 2.87
CA GLY A 175 28.36 -2.89 2.09
C GLY A 175 28.17 -3.01 0.58
N ASP A 176 28.92 -2.21 -0.18
CA ASP A 176 28.82 -2.11 -1.65
C ASP A 176 29.06 -3.44 -2.40
N GLN A 177 29.79 -4.37 -1.80
CA GLN A 177 30.09 -5.69 -2.39
C GLN A 177 29.21 -6.82 -1.84
N ALA A 178 28.29 -6.53 -0.91
CA ALA A 178 27.36 -7.54 -0.40
C ALA A 178 26.27 -7.84 -1.44
N LEU A 179 25.85 -9.11 -1.50
CA LEU A 179 24.79 -9.56 -2.41
C LEU A 179 25.08 -9.23 -3.89
N ILE A 180 26.30 -9.50 -4.36
CA ILE A 180 26.70 -9.30 -5.77
C ILE A 180 25.94 -10.24 -6.71
N ASP A 181 25.47 -11.36 -6.17
CA ASP A 181 24.68 -12.41 -6.82
C ASP A 181 23.18 -12.05 -6.94
N PHE A 182 22.74 -10.97 -6.29
CA PHE A 182 21.34 -10.54 -6.34
C PHE A 182 20.99 -9.95 -7.73
N PRO A 183 19.83 -10.31 -8.32
CA PRO A 183 19.45 -9.91 -9.67
C PRO A 183 19.31 -8.40 -9.83
N VAL A 184 19.74 -7.89 -10.99
CA VAL A 184 19.42 -6.52 -11.43
C VAL A 184 18.00 -6.54 -11.99
N LEU A 185 17.13 -5.69 -11.42
CA LEU A 185 15.73 -5.58 -11.74
C LEU A 185 15.46 -4.24 -12.43
N ASP A 186 14.49 -4.21 -13.34
CA ASP A 186 13.98 -2.96 -13.91
C ASP A 186 12.66 -2.52 -13.22
N LEU A 187 12.19 -1.32 -13.58
CA LEU A 187 10.96 -0.76 -13.02
C LEU A 187 9.69 -1.48 -13.48
N GLU A 188 9.73 -2.13 -14.64
CA GLU A 188 8.60 -2.88 -15.19
C GLU A 188 8.37 -4.14 -14.35
N TYR A 189 9.44 -4.93 -14.16
CA TYR A 189 9.47 -6.09 -13.28
C TYR A 189 8.99 -5.74 -11.85
N LEU A 190 9.53 -4.66 -11.28
CA LEU A 190 9.13 -4.22 -9.94
C LEU A 190 7.65 -3.83 -9.88
N SER A 191 7.14 -3.16 -10.92
CA SER A 191 5.74 -2.73 -10.99
C SER A 191 4.78 -3.92 -11.11
N ASP A 192 5.15 -4.95 -11.85
CA ASP A 192 4.38 -6.18 -11.99
C ASP A 192 4.39 -6.97 -10.69
N LEU A 193 5.56 -7.14 -10.07
CA LEU A 193 5.71 -7.82 -8.79
C LEU A 193 4.93 -7.13 -7.66
N THR A 194 4.84 -5.80 -7.66
CA THR A 194 4.05 -5.02 -6.68
C THR A 194 2.57 -4.90 -7.05
N VAL A 195 2.19 -5.33 -8.26
CA VAL A 195 0.85 -5.22 -8.84
C VAL A 195 0.41 -3.74 -8.98
N GLY A 196 1.38 -2.89 -9.31
CA GLY A 196 1.21 -1.45 -9.58
C GLY A 196 2.31 -0.58 -8.98
N THR A 197 2.47 0.61 -9.56
CA THR A 197 3.59 1.52 -9.29
C THR A 197 3.59 2.19 -7.91
N TYR A 198 2.47 2.15 -7.18
CA TYR A 198 2.35 2.86 -5.90
C TYR A 198 3.44 2.47 -4.88
N GLN A 199 3.70 1.17 -4.70
CA GLN A 199 4.72 0.71 -3.75
C GLN A 199 6.14 1.04 -4.25
N VAL A 200 6.37 0.96 -5.56
CA VAL A 200 7.65 1.34 -6.19
C VAL A 200 7.93 2.84 -6.00
N ASN A 201 6.93 3.69 -6.21
CA ASN A 201 7.04 5.14 -6.04
C ASN A 201 7.28 5.55 -4.57
N LEU A 202 6.84 4.73 -3.61
CA LEU A 202 7.10 4.95 -2.19
C LEU A 202 8.50 4.49 -1.76
N ALA A 203 9.15 3.62 -2.54
CA ALA A 203 10.38 2.95 -2.13
C ALA A 203 11.48 3.96 -1.75
N SER A 204 11.73 4.96 -2.59
CA SER A 204 12.77 5.97 -2.35
C SER A 204 12.56 6.75 -1.05
N SER A 205 11.31 7.13 -0.74
CA SER A 205 10.99 7.78 0.54
C SER A 205 11.19 6.85 1.74
N TYR A 206 10.89 5.57 1.61
CA TYR A 206 11.12 4.59 2.69
C TYR A 206 12.62 4.35 2.93
N ILE A 207 13.44 4.38 1.87
CA ILE A 207 14.90 4.34 2.00
C ILE A 207 15.40 5.61 2.69
N GLN A 208 15.04 6.79 2.19
CA GLN A 208 15.52 8.06 2.73
C GLN A 208 15.08 8.31 4.18
N ASP A 209 13.81 8.06 4.51
CA ASP A 209 13.31 8.19 5.89
C ASP A 209 14.15 7.35 6.87
N LYS A 210 14.72 6.24 6.40
CA LYS A 210 15.64 5.41 7.18
C LYS A 210 17.03 6.06 7.31
N LEU A 211 17.62 6.52 6.20
CA LEU A 211 18.95 7.17 6.21
C LEU A 211 18.98 8.32 7.24
N ILE A 212 17.93 9.14 7.24
CA ILE A 212 17.82 10.34 8.08
C ILE A 212 17.63 9.99 9.57
N ARG A 213 16.85 8.95 9.89
CA ARG A 213 16.48 8.65 11.29
C ARG A 213 17.56 7.89 12.05
N ASP A 214 18.24 6.96 11.38
CA ASP A 214 19.13 6.03 12.06
C ASP A 214 20.61 6.50 12.04
N ASN A 215 20.92 7.63 11.37
CA ASN A 215 22.30 8.00 11.01
C ASN A 215 23.05 6.84 10.31
N ASP A 216 22.31 5.90 9.76
CA ASP A 216 22.79 4.66 9.16
C ASP A 216 22.32 4.65 7.71
N GLU A 217 23.27 4.82 6.80
CA GLU A 217 23.00 4.95 5.37
C GLU A 217 22.62 3.61 4.71
N GLN A 218 22.61 2.50 5.46
CA GLN A 218 22.62 1.17 4.86
C GLN A 218 21.56 0.21 5.43
N PHE A 219 21.14 -0.75 4.61
CA PHE A 219 20.37 -1.90 5.08
C PHE A 219 21.18 -2.72 6.07
N GLN A 220 20.51 -3.37 7.03
CA GLN A 220 21.17 -4.34 7.89
C GLN A 220 20.82 -5.73 7.39
N ILE A 221 21.83 -6.46 6.91
CA ILE A 221 21.73 -7.85 6.47
C ILE A 221 22.18 -8.77 7.59
N ASP A 222 21.59 -9.96 7.65
CA ASP A 222 22.03 -11.02 8.55
C ASP A 222 23.06 -11.94 7.90
N GLU A 223 24.33 -11.83 8.33
CA GLU A 223 25.41 -12.72 7.86
C GLU A 223 25.23 -14.17 8.33
N ASN A 224 24.52 -14.43 9.44
CA ASN A 224 24.36 -15.80 9.93
C ASN A 224 23.44 -16.67 9.08
N LEU A 225 22.74 -16.08 8.11
CA LEU A 225 21.88 -16.80 7.18
C LEU A 225 22.64 -17.27 5.94
N GLU A 226 23.86 -16.77 5.69
CA GLU A 226 24.75 -16.96 4.51
C GLU A 226 24.36 -18.15 3.59
N GLU A 227 23.32 -17.94 2.78
CA GLU A 227 22.77 -18.92 1.87
C GLU A 227 22.52 -18.25 0.52
N PRO A 228 23.17 -18.70 -0.55
CA PRO A 228 22.94 -18.17 -1.89
C PRO A 228 21.45 -18.22 -2.26
N GLY A 229 20.93 -17.11 -2.77
CA GLY A 229 19.52 -17.02 -3.17
C GLY A 229 18.52 -16.87 -2.01
N PHE A 230 18.97 -16.72 -0.76
CA PHE A 230 18.07 -16.47 0.37
C PHE A 230 18.63 -15.46 1.37
N LEU A 231 17.96 -14.32 1.50
CA LEU A 231 18.42 -13.23 2.36
C LEU A 231 17.42 -12.87 3.46
N ARG A 232 17.95 -12.32 4.54
CA ARG A 232 17.21 -11.71 5.66
C ARG A 232 17.73 -10.31 5.92
N ILE A 233 16.85 -9.32 5.79
CA ILE A 233 17.16 -7.90 5.96
C ILE A 233 16.26 -7.30 7.04
N ARG A 234 16.81 -6.39 7.83
CA ARG A 234 16.07 -5.62 8.83
C ARG A 234 15.75 -4.21 8.31
N VAL A 235 14.48 -3.84 8.44
CA VAL A 235 13.93 -2.54 7.99
C VAL A 235 13.13 -1.89 9.12
N TYR A 236 13.19 -0.56 9.22
CA TYR A 236 12.49 0.20 10.25
C TYR A 236 11.16 0.75 9.73
N SER A 237 10.14 0.73 10.59
CA SER A 237 8.84 1.34 10.31
C SER A 237 8.91 2.87 10.41
N ARG A 238 8.44 3.55 9.35
CA ARG A 238 8.33 5.03 9.31
C ARG A 238 7.21 5.61 10.18
N PHE A 239 6.19 4.81 10.53
CA PHE A 239 4.92 5.33 11.07
C PHE A 239 4.69 5.06 12.57
N ARG A 240 5.45 4.15 13.20
CA ARG A 240 5.22 3.77 14.61
C ARG A 240 6.52 3.39 15.31
N ASN A 241 6.96 4.20 16.27
CA ASN A 241 7.98 3.90 17.30
C ASN A 241 9.19 3.08 16.80
N ALA A 242 9.74 3.40 15.63
CA ALA A 242 10.88 2.70 15.03
C ALA A 242 10.77 1.16 15.05
N THR A 243 9.56 0.61 14.89
CA THR A 243 9.34 -0.84 14.93
C THR A 243 10.19 -1.53 13.86
N LYS A 244 11.00 -2.52 14.26
CA LYS A 244 11.87 -3.29 13.37
C LYS A 244 11.08 -4.42 12.71
N HIS A 245 11.00 -4.40 11.39
CA HIS A 245 10.51 -5.50 10.58
C HIS A 245 11.66 -6.31 9.99
N GLN A 246 11.47 -7.61 9.84
CA GLN A 246 12.39 -8.51 9.14
C GLN A 246 11.77 -8.83 7.79
N VAL A 247 12.54 -8.71 6.73
CA VAL A 247 12.20 -9.00 5.34
C VAL A 247 13.05 -10.19 4.90
N PHE A 248 12.40 -11.19 4.34
CA PHE A 248 13.00 -12.40 3.79
C PHE A 248 12.68 -12.44 2.30
N ILE A 249 13.70 -12.68 1.47
CA ILE A 249 13.55 -12.75 0.01
C ILE A 249 14.29 -14.00 -0.47
N ALA A 250 13.59 -14.83 -1.23
CA ALA A 250 14.16 -15.92 -2.01
C ALA A 250 14.30 -15.46 -3.47
N TYR A 251 15.48 -15.68 -4.06
CA TYR A 251 15.82 -15.25 -5.40
C TYR A 251 16.76 -16.26 -6.09
N ILE A 252 16.83 -16.21 -7.41
CA ILE A 252 17.81 -16.96 -8.19
C ILE A 252 19.13 -16.16 -8.14
N ALA A 253 20.15 -16.74 -7.52
CA ALA A 253 21.49 -16.16 -7.49
C ALA A 253 22.10 -16.22 -8.90
N HIS A 254 22.55 -15.09 -9.43
CA HIS A 254 23.23 -15.06 -10.71
C HIS A 254 24.73 -15.30 -10.54
N ASP A 255 25.25 -16.28 -11.26
CA ASP A 255 26.69 -16.38 -11.52
C ASP A 255 27.07 -15.28 -12.52
N ALA A 256 28.13 -14.53 -12.21
CA ALA A 256 28.57 -13.35 -12.97
C ALA A 256 28.86 -13.61 -14.47
N GLU A 257 28.92 -14.88 -14.89
CA GLU A 257 29.33 -15.33 -16.22
C GLU A 257 28.15 -15.67 -17.17
N ASN A 258 26.91 -15.84 -16.67
CA ASN A 258 25.73 -16.15 -17.49
C ASN A 258 24.63 -15.10 -17.31
N ARG A 259 24.85 -13.90 -17.87
CA ARG A 259 23.85 -12.81 -17.96
C ARG A 259 22.99 -12.89 -19.23
N GLU A 260 22.71 -14.10 -19.70
CA GLU A 260 21.80 -14.33 -20.82
C GLU A 260 20.56 -15.03 -20.27
N ASP A 261 19.65 -14.24 -19.73
CA ASP A 261 18.22 -14.27 -20.04
C ASP A 261 17.48 -13.38 -19.03
N HIS A 262 16.53 -12.59 -19.52
CA HIS A 262 15.50 -11.94 -18.72
C HIS A 262 14.61 -13.03 -18.13
N ASP A 263 15.10 -13.74 -17.11
CA ASP A 263 14.32 -14.78 -16.47
C ASP A 263 13.14 -14.09 -15.75
N GLU A 264 11.92 -14.30 -16.24
CA GLU A 264 10.72 -13.58 -15.82
C GLU A 264 10.38 -13.80 -14.32
N ASN A 265 11.10 -14.68 -13.63
CA ASN A 265 10.87 -15.04 -12.23
C ASN A 265 12.13 -15.08 -11.34
N VAL A 266 13.07 -14.15 -11.50
CA VAL A 266 14.27 -14.09 -10.62
C VAL A 266 13.96 -13.98 -9.11
N VAL A 267 12.87 -13.32 -8.69
CA VAL A 267 12.39 -13.31 -7.30
C VAL A 267 11.40 -14.46 -7.09
N GLN A 268 11.83 -15.50 -6.37
CA GLN A 268 11.08 -16.72 -6.12
C GLN A 268 10.00 -16.55 -5.04
N GLY A 269 10.18 -15.60 -4.12
CA GLY A 269 9.19 -15.29 -3.09
C GLY A 269 9.71 -14.34 -2.03
N TYR A 270 8.81 -13.89 -1.16
CA TYR A 270 9.16 -13.00 -0.06
C TYR A 270 8.21 -13.16 1.12
N TYR A 271 8.72 -12.80 2.30
CA TYR A 271 7.94 -12.68 3.52
C TYR A 271 8.43 -11.47 4.31
N CYS A 272 7.53 -10.75 4.96
CA CYS A 272 7.89 -9.66 5.86
C CYS A 272 7.10 -9.77 7.16
N SER A 273 7.73 -9.52 8.30
CA SER A 273 7.07 -9.54 9.61
C SER A 273 6.09 -8.38 9.87
N CYS A 274 5.84 -7.52 8.88
CA CYS A 274 4.85 -6.46 8.99
C CYS A 274 3.41 -6.98 8.88
N LYS A 275 2.43 -6.16 9.27
CA LYS A 275 0.99 -6.50 9.29
C LYS A 275 0.47 -7.24 8.04
N SER A 276 0.91 -6.85 6.85
CA SER A 276 0.45 -7.43 5.58
C SER A 276 1.58 -8.15 4.82
N GLY A 277 2.65 -8.55 5.50
CA GLY A 277 3.85 -9.07 4.85
C GLY A 277 3.81 -10.56 4.52
N ALA A 278 2.72 -11.25 4.87
CA ALA A 278 2.46 -12.65 4.53
C ALA A 278 1.92 -12.85 3.10
N ARG A 279 1.51 -11.77 2.41
CA ARG A 279 0.92 -11.85 1.07
C ARG A 279 1.89 -12.39 0.02
N THR A 280 1.32 -13.07 -0.97
CA THR A 280 1.98 -13.55 -2.20
C THR A 280 1.58 -12.72 -3.42
N LEU A 281 0.43 -12.04 -3.35
CA LEU A 281 -0.04 -11.11 -4.37
C LEU A 281 0.40 -9.68 -4.03
N GLY A 282 1.36 -9.14 -4.78
CA GLY A 282 1.94 -7.81 -4.51
C GLY A 282 2.77 -7.76 -3.23
N THR A 283 3.56 -6.70 -3.05
CA THR A 283 4.54 -6.63 -1.94
C THR A 283 4.17 -5.57 -0.91
N CYS A 284 4.48 -5.77 0.37
CA CYS A 284 4.42 -4.67 1.36
C CYS A 284 5.46 -3.60 1.03
N ALA A 285 5.27 -2.37 1.56
CA ALA A 285 6.19 -1.27 1.29
C ALA A 285 7.65 -1.61 1.65
N TYR A 286 7.87 -2.39 2.71
CA TYR A 286 9.22 -2.81 3.12
C TYR A 286 9.87 -3.74 2.10
N VAL A 287 9.14 -4.77 1.63
CA VAL A 287 9.63 -5.68 0.59
C VAL A 287 9.88 -4.92 -0.70
N ALA A 288 8.93 -4.07 -1.12
CA ALA A 288 9.10 -3.23 -2.31
C ALA A 288 10.35 -2.35 -2.23
N SER A 289 10.60 -1.74 -1.07
CA SER A 289 11.76 -0.85 -0.86
C SER A 289 13.08 -1.62 -0.90
N VAL A 290 13.13 -2.81 -0.31
CA VAL A 290 14.33 -3.67 -0.34
C VAL A 290 14.61 -4.14 -1.77
N LEU A 291 13.60 -4.64 -2.47
CA LEU A 291 13.74 -5.08 -3.87
C LEU A 291 14.13 -3.92 -4.80
N TRP A 292 13.50 -2.76 -4.64
CA TRP A 292 13.84 -1.57 -5.42
C TRP A 292 15.27 -1.11 -5.16
N TYR A 293 15.73 -1.10 -3.91
CA TYR A 293 17.10 -0.67 -3.62
C TYR A 293 18.13 -1.66 -4.14
N LEU A 294 17.97 -2.96 -3.81
CA LEU A 294 18.93 -4.01 -4.18
C LEU A 294 18.92 -4.30 -5.68
N GLY A 295 17.75 -4.38 -6.30
CA GLY A 295 17.63 -4.75 -7.70
C GLY A 295 17.80 -3.58 -8.66
N TYR A 296 17.48 -2.36 -8.26
CA TYR A 296 17.41 -1.22 -9.18
C TYR A 296 18.27 -0.04 -8.74
N ALA A 297 17.99 0.56 -7.58
CA ALA A 297 18.57 1.86 -7.21
C ALA A 297 20.09 1.81 -7.02
N ARG A 298 20.65 0.79 -6.37
CA ARG A 298 22.10 0.68 -6.11
C ARG A 298 22.93 0.56 -7.39
N HIS A 299 22.31 0.23 -8.52
CA HIS A 299 22.96 0.11 -9.82
C HIS A 299 22.93 1.41 -10.64
N LEU A 300 22.29 2.46 -10.13
CA LEU A 300 22.21 3.76 -10.78
C LEU A 300 23.22 4.75 -10.20
N GLN A 301 23.84 5.55 -11.06
CA GLN A 301 24.77 6.61 -10.65
C GLN A 301 24.08 7.76 -9.91
N ASN A 302 22.81 8.05 -10.24
CA ASN A 302 22.07 9.20 -9.72
C ASN A 302 20.65 8.78 -9.33
N VAL A 303 20.49 8.27 -8.10
CA VAL A 303 19.17 7.96 -7.54
C VAL A 303 18.53 9.25 -7.01
N LYS A 304 17.30 9.55 -7.46
CA LYS A 304 16.54 10.69 -6.93
C LYS A 304 15.82 10.28 -5.64
N TYR A 305 16.25 10.88 -4.54
CA TYR A 305 15.51 10.84 -3.27
C TYR A 305 14.68 12.12 -3.11
N PRO A 306 13.59 12.08 -2.30
CA PRO A 306 12.85 13.29 -1.94
C PRO A 306 13.75 14.40 -1.35
N ASP A 307 13.32 15.66 -1.46
CA ASP A 307 14.10 16.78 -0.91
C ASP A 307 13.98 16.85 0.62
N GLU A 308 15.12 16.90 1.31
CA GLU A 308 15.24 16.95 2.77
C GLU A 308 15.07 18.36 3.34
N SER A 309 15.08 19.39 2.47
CA SER A 309 14.99 20.80 2.88
C SER A 309 13.76 21.10 3.74
N LEU A 310 12.64 20.40 3.49
CA LEU A 310 11.41 20.52 4.26
C LEU A 310 11.51 19.91 5.66
N LEU A 311 12.27 18.83 5.83
CA LEU A 311 12.48 18.19 7.14
C LEU A 311 13.32 19.09 8.06
N ASN A 312 14.31 19.78 7.50
CA ASN A 312 15.16 20.72 8.23
C ASN A 312 14.43 22.01 8.63
N THR A 313 13.31 22.33 7.99
CA THR A 313 12.53 23.56 8.23
C THR A 313 11.22 23.32 8.98
N THR A 314 10.83 22.07 9.21
CA THR A 314 9.57 21.70 9.86
C THR A 314 9.84 21.00 11.18
N LEU A 315 9.61 21.70 12.30
CA LEU A 315 9.71 21.13 13.64
C LEU A 315 8.54 20.16 13.91
N ASP A 316 8.84 19.02 14.55
CA ASP A 316 7.81 18.13 15.10
C ASP A 316 6.94 18.92 16.08
N ALA A 317 5.62 18.77 15.97
CA ALA A 317 4.67 19.41 16.87
C ALA A 317 4.90 19.00 18.34
N ALA A 318 5.36 17.78 18.59
CA ALA A 318 5.75 17.31 19.92
C ALA A 318 7.02 18.00 20.47
N ASN A 319 7.83 18.59 19.60
CA ASN A 319 9.06 19.31 19.94
C ASN A 319 8.89 20.85 19.93
N ARG A 320 7.65 21.35 19.79
CA ARG A 320 7.38 22.77 20.04
C ARG A 320 7.56 23.04 21.53
N ASN A 321 8.60 23.78 21.90
CA ASN A 321 8.82 24.24 23.28
C ASN A 321 7.53 24.82 23.88
N PRO A 322 6.97 24.24 24.95
CA PRO A 322 5.91 24.86 25.70
C PRO A 322 6.52 25.92 26.60
N GLY A 323 6.60 27.17 26.14
CA GLY A 323 7.05 28.27 26.98
C GLY A 323 7.74 29.39 26.22
N VAL A 324 6.94 30.26 25.63
CA VAL A 324 7.30 31.68 25.61
C VAL A 324 6.24 32.34 26.49
N GLU A 325 6.60 32.61 27.75
CA GLU A 325 5.86 33.56 28.56
C GLU A 325 5.90 34.89 27.81
N ILE A 326 4.72 35.34 27.37
CA ILE A 326 4.53 36.71 26.92
C ILE A 326 4.66 37.55 28.20
N ILE A 327 5.80 38.21 28.36
CA ILE A 327 5.94 39.28 29.34
C ILE A 327 5.10 40.44 28.78
N GLU A 328 3.91 40.64 29.35
CA GLU A 328 3.16 41.87 29.19
C GLU A 328 3.91 43.00 29.92
N GLU A 329 4.29 44.05 29.18
CA GLU A 329 4.51 45.39 29.74
C GLU A 329 3.22 46.20 29.67
#